data_AF-A0A957EWI9-F1
#
_entry.id   AF-A0A957EWI9-F1
#
_cell.length_a   1.000
_cell.length_b   1.000
_cell.length_c   1.000
_cell.angle_alpha   90.00
_cell.angle_beta   90.00
_cell.angle_gamma   90.00
#
_symmetry.space_group_name_H-M   'P 1'
#
loop_
_entity.id
_entity.type
_entity.pdbx_description
1 polymer ?
#
loop_
_entity_poly.entity_id
_entity_poly.type
_entity_poly.pdbx_seq_one_letter_code
_entity_poly.pdbx_strand_id
1 'polypeptide(L)' 'MKTITVTELRSNIYNLLQEVLDTGVPLEINKGGQKLRIAPVAAIDKFANLIYRPNVING' A
#
# COMPACT_ATOMS: atom_id res chain seq x y z
N MET A 1 4.54 6.86 -2.69
CA MET A 1 3.10 7.04 -2.34
C MET A 1 2.39 7.42 -3.62
N LYS A 2 1.30 6.72 -3.96
CA LYS A 2 0.57 6.93 -5.21
C LYS A 2 -0.63 7.83 -4.91
N THR A 3 -0.74 8.93 -5.63
CA THR A 3 -1.85 9.90 -5.50
C THR A 3 -2.82 9.71 -6.66
N ILE A 4 -4.10 9.55 -6.36
CA ILE A 4 -5.16 9.34 -7.35
C ILE A 4 -6.31 10.35 -7.17
N THR A 5 -7.10 10.52 -8.21
CA THR A 5 -8.34 11.31 -8.13
C THR A 5 -9.51 10.49 -7.56
N VAL A 6 -10.55 11.18 -7.10
CA VAL A 6 -11.80 10.51 -6.64
C VAL A 6 -12.45 9.70 -7.76
N THR A 7 -12.35 10.18 -9.00
CA THR A 7 -12.93 9.50 -10.17
C THR A 7 -12.22 8.16 -10.43
N GLU A 8 -10.89 8.15 -10.36
CA GLU A 8 -10.10 6.92 -10.47
C GLU A 8 -10.33 5.97 -9.29
N LEU A 9 -10.49 6.52 -8.08
CA LEU A 9 -10.88 5.70 -6.93
C LEU A 9 -12.22 5.03 -7.17
N ARG A 10 -13.21 5.74 -7.71
CA ARG A 10 -14.56 5.18 -7.94
C ARG A 10 -14.56 4.08 -9.00
N SER A 11 -13.81 4.23 -10.08
CA SER A 11 -13.78 3.25 -11.17
C SER A 11 -13.01 1.99 -10.81
N ASN A 12 -12.08 2.06 -9.85
CA ASN A 12 -11.12 0.98 -9.58
C ASN A 12 -11.00 0.62 -8.08
N ILE A 13 -12.04 0.88 -7.28
CA ILE A 13 -11.94 0.84 -5.81
C ILE A 13 -11.47 -0.51 -5.27
N TYR A 14 -11.96 -1.63 -5.81
CA TYR A 14 -11.63 -2.96 -5.31
C TYR A 14 -10.15 -3.32 -5.54
N ASN A 15 -9.64 -3.06 -6.75
CA ASN A 15 -8.24 -3.35 -7.07
C ASN A 15 -7.29 -2.45 -6.26
N LEU A 16 -7.64 -1.19 -6.06
CA LEU A 16 -6.85 -0.25 -5.26
C LEU A 16 -6.81 -0.63 -3.79
N LEU A 17 -7.94 -1.07 -3.22
CA LEU A 17 -7.98 -1.57 -1.84
C LEU A 17 -7.17 -2.86 -1.69
N GLN A 18 -7.26 -3.77 -2.66
CA GLN A 18 -6.46 -4.99 -2.67
C GLN A 18 -4.95 -4.67 -2.78
N GLU A 19 -4.55 -3.73 -3.65
CA GLU A 19 -3.16 -3.25 -3.77
C GLU A 19 -2.63 -2.74 -2.43
N VAL A 20 -3.44 -1.97 -1.68
CA VAL A 20 -3.06 -1.47 -0.35
C VAL A 20 -2.91 -2.58 0.68
N LEU A 21 -3.76 -3.61 0.62
CA LEU A 21 -3.68 -4.76 1.52
C LEU A 21 -2.48 -5.65 1.21
N ASP A 22 -2.18 -5.87 -0.07
CA ASP A 22 -1.10 -6.75 -0.51
C ASP A 22 0.28 -6.11 -0.33
N THR A 23 0.40 -4.82 -0.66
CA THR A 23 1.70 -4.10 -0.62
C THR A 23 1.94 -3.38 0.69
N GLY A 24 0.87 -3.02 1.41
CA GLY A 24 0.93 -2.12 2.55
C GLY A 24 1.30 -0.68 2.23
N VAL A 25 1.41 -0.33 0.95
CA VAL A 25 1.73 1.03 0.52
C VAL A 25 0.47 1.89 0.60
N PRO A 26 0.48 3.01 1.34
CA PRO A 26 -0.68 3.88 1.42
C PRO A 26 -1.00 4.58 0.09
N LEU A 27 -2.29 4.69 -0.19
CA LEU A 27 -2.84 5.49 -1.28
C LEU A 27 -3.24 6.87 -0.78
N GLU A 28 -2.93 7.91 -1.57
CA GLU A 28 -3.44 9.26 -1.35
C GLU A 28 -4.55 9.58 -2.36
N ILE A 29 -5.59 10.27 -1.92
CA ILE A 29 -6.70 10.70 -2.76
C ILE A 29 -6.85 12.21 -2.63
N ASN A 30 -6.93 12.91 -3.76
CA ASN A 30 -7.25 14.34 -3.75
C ASN A 30 -8.74 14.56 -4.02
N LYS A 31 -9.45 15.15 -3.05
CA LYS A 31 -10.86 15.52 -3.16
C LYS A 31 -11.03 16.99 -2.82
N GLY A 32 -11.38 17.81 -3.83
CA GLY A 32 -11.69 19.22 -3.62
C GLY A 32 -10.56 20.02 -2.99
N GLY A 33 -9.30 19.72 -3.32
CA GLY A 33 -8.12 20.38 -2.77
C GLY A 33 -7.64 19.83 -1.42
N GLN A 34 -8.37 18.87 -0.82
CA GLN A 34 -7.94 18.17 0.39
C GLN A 34 -7.36 16.81 0.04
N LYS A 35 -6.27 16.44 0.73
CA LYS A 35 -5.64 15.12 0.62
C LYS A 35 -6.20 14.17 1.67
N LEU A 36 -6.63 13.00 1.23
CA LEU A 36 -7.07 11.87 2.04
C LEU A 36 -6.08 10.72 1.87
N ARG A 37 -6.00 9.83 2.86
CA ARG A 37 -5.12 8.66 2.82
C ARG A 37 -5.88 7.38 3.15
N ILE A 38 -5.66 6.34 2.37
CA ILE A 38 -6.10 4.96 2.67
C ILE A 38 -4.86 4.15 3.03
N ALA A 39 -4.90 3.52 4.20
CA ALA A 39 -3.84 2.65 4.70
C ALA A 39 -4.46 1.46 5.45
N PRO A 40 -3.79 0.31 5.48
CA PRO A 40 -4.24 -0.83 6.26
C PRO A 40 -4.10 -0.51 7.75
N VAL A 41 -5.11 -0.91 8.53
CA VAL A 41 -5.12 -0.73 9.99
C VAL A 41 -4.24 -1.78 10.66
N ALA A 42 -4.22 -3.00 10.13
CA ALA A 42 -3.33 -4.05 10.60
C ALA A 42 -1.89 -3.79 10.14
N ALA A 43 -0.93 -4.08 11.01
CA ALA A 43 0.48 -4.06 10.65
C ALA A 43 0.74 -5.16 9.62
N ILE A 44 1.24 -4.77 8.45
CA ILE A 44 1.69 -5.72 7.45
C ILE A 44 3.12 -6.12 7.80
N ASP A 45 3.35 -7.42 7.92
CA ASP A 45 4.67 -7.97 8.14
C ASP A 45 5.52 -7.78 6.87
N LYS A 46 6.43 -6.82 6.92
CA LYS A 46 7.36 -6.50 5.83
C LYS A 46 8.32 -7.64 5.53
N PHE A 47 8.50 -8.57 6.48
CA PHE A 47 9.35 -9.73 6.35
C PHE A 47 8.58 -11.00 5.98
N ALA A 48 7.26 -10.93 5.80
CA ALA A 48 6.45 -12.10 5.41
C ALA A 48 6.96 -12.76 4.13
N ASN A 49 7.53 -11.98 3.20
CA ASN A 49 8.10 -12.46 1.95
C ASN A 49 9.64 -12.59 1.98
N LEU A 50 10.28 -12.36 3.14
CA LEU A 50 11.73 -12.46 3.27
C LEU A 50 12.14 -13.94 3.35
N ILE A 51 12.82 -14.41 2.31
CA ILE A 51 13.38 -15.76 2.29
C ILE A 51 14.53 -15.82 3.29
N TYR A 52 14.42 -16.70 4.28
CA TYR A 52 15.47 -16.95 5.26
C TYR A 52 16.75 -17.47 4.57
N ARG A 53 17.86 -16.75 4.73
CA ARG A 53 19.16 -17.11 4.16
C ARG A 53 20.22 -17.06 5.27
N PRO A 54 20.54 -18.20 5.92
CA PRO A 54 21.44 -18.20 7.08
C PRO A 54 22.91 -17.92 6.74
N ASN A 55 23.33 -18.16 5.49
CA ASN A 55 24.75 -18.17 5.10
C ASN A 55 25.18 -16.95 4.25
N VAL A 56 24.48 -15.82 4.36
CA VAL A 56 24.75 -14.62 3.52
C VAL A 56 25.42 -13.47 4.26
N ILE A 57 25.56 -13.55 5.58
CA ILE A 57 26.27 -12.56 6.38
C ILE A 57 27.75 -12.97 6.39
N ASN A 58 28.56 -12.31 5.55
CA ASN A 58 30.01 -12.36 5.64
C ASN A 58 30.45 -11.26 6.59
N GLY A 59 30.88 -11.65 7.79
CA GLY A 59 31.48 -10.74 8.79
C GLY A 59 32.88 -10.28 8.40
#